data_AF-A0A382TDX0-F1
#
_entry.id   AF-A0A382TDX0-F1
#
_cell.length_a   1.000
_cell.length_b   1.000
_cell.length_c   1.000
_cell.angle_alpha   90.00
_cell.angle_beta   90.00
_cell.angle_gamma   90.00
#
_symmetry.space_group_name_H-M   'P 1'
#
loop_
_entity.id
_entity.type
_entity.pdbx_description
1 polymer ?
#
loop_
_entity_poly.entity_id
_entity_poly.type
_entity_poly.pdbx_seq_one_letter_code
_entity_poly.pdbx_strand_id
1 'polypeptide(L)'
;MKNNTHEKNMKDRILFWVDVSLIQFGVAKILQEKIDSDFYVIYDLNHHLKKSFMQQNLVNFKKEWYFWDNIGKTKEPNIEYLKQIEKKYKINLWKIAYTERN
;
A
#
# COMPACT_ATOMS: atom_id res chain seq x y z
N MET A 1 -22.09 -22.09 -40.11
CA MET A 1 -22.51 -20.68 -39.96
C MET A 1 -22.19 -20.22 -38.55
N LYS A 2 -21.42 -19.13 -38.45
CA LYS A 2 -21.06 -18.31 -37.28
C LYS A 2 -20.15 -18.92 -36.20
N ASN A 3 -18.85 -18.72 -36.42
CA ASN A 3 -17.84 -18.52 -35.38
C ASN A 3 -18.22 -17.27 -34.57
N ASN A 4 -18.21 -17.35 -33.24
CA ASN A 4 -18.25 -16.25 -32.26
C ASN A 4 -17.77 -16.92 -30.94
N THR A 5 -16.74 -16.51 -30.21
CA THR A 5 -16.09 -15.20 -30.06
C THR A 5 -14.70 -15.47 -29.50
N HIS A 6 -13.70 -14.64 -29.84
CA HIS A 6 -12.42 -14.60 -29.15
C HIS A 6 -12.62 -14.14 -27.70
N GLU A 7 -13.02 -15.03 -26.81
CA GLU A 7 -12.92 -14.78 -25.37
C GLU A 7 -11.46 -15.01 -24.99
N LYS A 8 -10.68 -13.92 -24.98
CA LYS A 8 -9.37 -13.93 -24.36
C LYS A 8 -9.61 -14.30 -22.90
N ASN A 9 -9.31 -15.54 -22.50
CA ASN A 9 -9.23 -15.96 -21.09
C ASN A 9 -8.25 -15.02 -20.39
N MET A 10 -8.75 -13.93 -19.82
CA MET A 10 -7.94 -13.02 -19.06
C MET A 10 -7.78 -13.63 -17.69
N LYS A 11 -6.55 -13.98 -17.32
CA LYS A 11 -6.22 -14.32 -15.94
C LYS A 11 -6.74 -13.22 -15.01
N ASP A 12 -7.31 -13.66 -13.90
CA ASP A 12 -7.67 -12.76 -12.82
C ASP A 12 -6.42 -12.03 -12.33
N ARG A 13 -6.59 -10.76 -11.96
CA ARG A 13 -5.51 -9.88 -11.51
C ARG A 13 -5.79 -9.52 -10.05
N ILE A 14 -4.87 -9.86 -9.17
CA ILE A 14 -5.03 -9.67 -7.73
C ILE A 14 -3.96 -8.72 -7.22
N LEU A 15 -4.38 -7.67 -6.54
CA LEU A 15 -3.51 -6.70 -5.90
C LEU A 15 -3.51 -6.93 -4.39
N PHE A 16 -2.32 -7.11 -3.83
CA PHE A 16 -2.09 -7.26 -2.39
C PHE A 16 -1.56 -5.96 -1.80
N TRP A 17 -2.06 -5.58 -0.64
CA TRP A 17 -1.48 -4.55 0.21
C TRP A 17 -0.74 -5.23 1.35
N VAL A 18 0.59 -5.13 1.39
CA VAL A 18 1.42 -5.78 2.40
C VAL A 18 1.94 -4.72 3.36
N ASP A 19 1.44 -4.78 4.59
CA ASP A 19 1.92 -3.98 5.72
C ASP A 19 2.87 -4.80 6.61
N VAL A 20 3.31 -4.22 7.73
CA VAL A 20 4.26 -4.83 8.67
C VAL A 20 3.78 -6.14 9.31
N SER A 21 2.48 -6.46 9.28
CA SER A 21 1.93 -7.73 9.77
C SER A 21 2.22 -8.91 8.84
N LEU A 22 2.53 -8.64 7.56
CA LEU A 22 2.81 -9.62 6.51
C LEU A 22 1.70 -10.65 6.24
N ILE A 23 0.49 -10.44 6.75
CA ILE A 23 -0.63 -11.38 6.59
C ILE A 23 -0.96 -11.57 5.11
N GLN A 24 -1.09 -10.48 4.37
CA GLN A 24 -1.44 -10.48 2.95
C GLN A 24 -0.32 -11.10 2.10
N PHE A 25 0.93 -10.99 2.53
CA PHE A 25 2.06 -11.66 1.89
C PHE A 25 1.97 -13.18 2.08
N GLY A 26 1.67 -13.64 3.29
CA GLY A 26 1.41 -15.06 3.56
C GLY A 26 0.22 -15.61 2.76
N VAL A 27 -0.86 -14.83 2.66
CA VAL A 27 -2.02 -15.17 1.82
C VAL A 27 -1.62 -15.27 0.35
N ALA A 28 -0.86 -14.32 -0.19
CA ALA A 28 -0.38 -14.37 -1.57
C ALA A 28 0.46 -15.61 -1.84
N LYS A 29 1.35 -15.99 -0.91
CA LYS A 29 2.15 -17.21 -0.99
C LYS A 29 1.30 -18.47 -1.07
N ILE A 30 0.22 -18.56 -0.29
CA ILE A 30 -0.69 -19.72 -0.33
C ILE A 30 -1.56 -19.69 -1.60
N LEU A 31 -2.00 -18.51 -2.04
CA LEU A 31 -2.89 -18.38 -3.19
C LEU A 31 -2.19 -18.69 -4.52
N GLN A 32 -0.92 -18.32 -4.70
CA GLN A 32 -0.22 -18.57 -5.97
C GLN A 32 -0.11 -20.07 -6.30
N GLU A 33 -0.18 -20.93 -5.28
CA GLU A 33 -0.15 -22.39 -5.42
C GLU A 33 -1.54 -22.96 -5.77
N LYS A 34 -2.60 -22.17 -5.62
CA LYS A 34 -4.00 -22.62 -5.71
C LYS A 34 -4.77 -22.06 -6.90
N ILE A 35 -4.39 -20.90 -7.43
CA ILE A 35 -5.12 -20.23 -8.51
C ILE A 35 -4.17 -19.75 -9.60
N ASP A 36 -4.62 -19.87 -10.85
CA ASP A 36 -3.87 -19.40 -12.02
C ASP A 36 -4.20 -17.92 -12.27
N SER A 37 -3.47 -17.03 -11.62
CA SER A 37 -3.77 -15.59 -11.60
C SER A 37 -2.49 -14.74 -11.62
N ASP A 38 -2.65 -13.47 -12.02
CA ASP A 38 -1.56 -12.51 -12.07
C ASP A 38 -1.54 -11.68 -10.77
N PHE A 39 -0.46 -11.82 -10.01
CA PHE A 39 -0.34 -11.16 -8.71
C PHE A 39 0.46 -9.86 -8.78
N TYR A 40 0.02 -8.89 -8.00
CA TYR A 40 0.57 -7.54 -7.91
C TYR A 40 0.65 -7.12 -6.44
N VAL A 41 1.59 -6.27 -6.06
CA VAL A 41 1.77 -5.89 -4.66
C VAL A 41 2.12 -4.42 -4.46
N ILE A 42 1.52 -3.81 -3.45
CA ILE A 42 1.98 -2.55 -2.84
C ILE A 42 2.54 -2.90 -1.46
N TYR A 43 3.82 -2.59 -1.25
CA TYR A 43 4.46 -2.71 0.05
C TYR A 43 4.32 -1.40 0.82
N ASP A 44 3.57 -1.45 1.91
CA ASP A 44 3.53 -0.45 2.97
C ASP A 44 4.49 -0.85 4.08
N LEU A 45 5.78 -0.87 3.72
CA LEU A 45 6.86 -1.26 4.60
C LEU A 45 7.82 -0.08 4.77
N ASN A 46 8.32 0.09 6.00
CA ASN A 46 9.36 1.09 6.26
C ASN A 46 10.64 0.83 5.43
N HIS A 47 11.49 1.84 5.31
CA HIS A 47 12.70 1.78 4.48
C HIS A 47 13.66 0.62 4.82
N HIS A 48 13.67 0.14 6.07
CA HIS A 48 14.54 -0.96 6.48
C HIS A 48 14.05 -2.31 5.94
N LEU A 49 12.75 -2.59 6.05
CA LEU A 49 12.14 -3.83 5.55
C LEU A 49 12.06 -3.86 4.02
N LYS A 50 11.95 -2.69 3.37
CA LYS A 50 11.92 -2.54 1.91
C LYS A 50 13.02 -3.33 1.20
N LYS A 51 14.26 -3.23 1.69
CA LYS A 51 15.43 -3.88 1.05
C LYS A 51 15.30 -5.41 0.99
N SER A 52 14.77 -6.01 2.06
CA SER A 52 14.53 -7.45 2.13
C SER A 52 13.46 -7.89 1.12
N PHE A 53 12.40 -7.09 0.95
CA PHE A 53 11.33 -7.41 0.01
C PHE A 53 11.67 -7.14 -1.45
N MET A 54 12.58 -6.22 -1.76
CA MET A 54 13.11 -6.04 -3.12
C MET A 54 13.82 -7.27 -3.68
N GLN A 55 14.31 -8.16 -2.83
CA GLN A 55 15.05 -9.36 -3.21
C GLN A 55 14.24 -10.65 -2.99
N GLN A 56 12.98 -10.54 -2.57
CA GLN A 56 12.16 -11.70 -2.25
C GLN A 56 11.80 -12.48 -3.53
N ASN A 57 11.76 -13.81 -3.42
CA ASN A 57 11.37 -14.73 -4.49
C ASN A 57 10.34 -15.78 -4.00
N LEU A 58 9.70 -15.53 -2.86
CA LEU A 58 8.70 -16.43 -2.28
C LEU A 58 7.36 -16.31 -2.99
N VAL A 59 7.03 -15.11 -3.47
CA VAL A 59 5.82 -14.84 -4.23
C VAL A 59 6.16 -14.19 -5.56
N ASN A 60 5.60 -14.73 -6.65
CA ASN A 60 5.86 -14.24 -8.01
C ASN A 60 4.93 -13.08 -8.38
N PHE A 61 5.30 -11.86 -7.97
CA PHE A 61 4.57 -10.66 -8.36
C PHE A 61 4.98 -10.19 -9.76
N LYS A 62 4.01 -9.88 -10.62
CA LYS A 62 4.26 -9.28 -11.95
C LYS A 62 4.73 -7.84 -11.86
N LYS A 63 4.29 -7.11 -10.84
CA LYS A 63 4.73 -5.74 -10.58
C LYS A 63 4.58 -5.42 -9.10
N GLU A 64 5.57 -4.68 -8.62
CA GLU A 64 5.69 -4.27 -7.23
C GLU A 64 5.75 -2.75 -7.14
N TRP A 65 5.11 -2.19 -6.14
CA TRP A 65 5.21 -0.78 -5.77
C TRP A 65 5.57 -0.65 -4.30
N TYR A 66 6.25 0.42 -3.96
CA TYR A 66 6.63 0.76 -2.59
C TYR A 66 5.92 2.05 -2.22
N PHE A 67 4.98 1.96 -1.28
CA PHE A 67 4.07 3.06 -0.93
C PHE A 67 4.83 4.34 -0.57
N TRP A 68 5.85 4.20 0.28
CA TRP A 68 6.68 5.29 0.78
C TRP A 68 7.53 6.00 -0.29
N ASP A 69 7.76 5.37 -1.45
CA ASP A 69 8.45 6.05 -2.56
C ASP A 69 7.54 7.07 -3.28
N ASN A 70 6.22 6.92 -3.11
CA ASN A 70 5.20 7.71 -3.79
C ASN A 70 4.49 8.68 -2.84
N ILE A 71 4.77 8.60 -1.54
CA ILE A 71 4.36 9.59 -0.55
C ILE A 71 5.31 10.78 -0.65
N GLY A 72 4.76 11.96 -1.00
CA GLY A 72 5.55 13.19 -1.06
C GLY A 72 6.16 13.54 0.30
N LYS A 73 7.26 14.30 0.29
CA LYS A 73 7.82 14.88 1.51
C LYS A 73 6.74 15.68 2.24
N THR A 74 6.74 15.62 3.57
CA THR A 74 5.96 16.54 4.41
C THR A 74 6.21 17.97 3.93
N LYS A 75 5.15 18.64 3.50
CA LYS A 75 5.20 20.07 3.16
C LYS A 75 5.22 20.88 4.44
N GLU A 76 5.78 22.08 4.35
CA GLU A 76 5.68 23.05 5.44
C GLU A 76 4.20 23.30 5.78
N PRO A 77 3.80 23.13 7.05
CA PRO A 77 2.41 23.31 7.45
C PRO A 77 2.01 24.78 7.34
N ASN A 78 0.78 25.04 6.88
CA ASN A 78 0.23 26.38 6.90
C ASN A 78 -0.21 26.75 8.33
N ILE A 79 0.69 27.40 9.07
CA ILE A 79 0.48 27.78 10.48
C ILE A 79 -0.76 28.68 10.66
N GLU A 80 -1.05 29.57 9.71
CA GLU A 80 -2.19 30.47 9.81
C GLU A 80 -3.51 29.70 9.72
N TYR A 81 -3.59 28.75 8.78
CA TYR A 81 -4.73 27.84 8.69
C TYR A 81 -4.93 27.04 9.98
N LEU A 82 -3.85 26.49 10.55
CA LEU A 82 -3.93 25.72 11.79
C LEU A 82 -4.42 26.57 12.98
N LYS A 83 -3.96 27.81 13.11
CA LYS A 83 -4.45 28.75 14.14
C LYS A 83 -5.94 29.05 13.99
N GLN A 84 -6.43 29.19 12.76
CA GLN A 84 -7.86 29.41 12.50
C GLN A 84 -8.70 28.20 12.94
N ILE A 85 -8.20 26.97 12.73
CA ILE A 85 -8.83 25.74 13.20
C ILE A 85 -8.86 25.68 14.73
N GLU A 86 -7.74 25.97 15.41
CA GLU A 86 -7.68 26.02 16.88
C GLU A 86 -8.69 27.00 17.46
N LYS A 87 -8.77 28.22 16.88
CA LYS A 87 -9.72 29.25 17.31
C LYS A 87 -11.17 28.85 17.05
N LYS A 88 -11.48 28.30 15.86
CA LYS A 88 -12.84 27.93 15.45
C LYS A 88 -13.41 26.83 16.33
N TYR A 89 -12.63 25.79 16.60
CA TYR A 89 -13.09 24.61 17.31
C TYR A 89 -12.69 24.58 18.78
N LYS A 90 -11.94 25.58 19.26
CA LYS A 90 -11.41 25.66 20.63
C LYS A 90 -10.62 24.40 21.02
N ILE A 91 -9.82 23.89 20.07
CA ILE A 91 -8.94 22.73 20.26
C ILE A 91 -7.48 23.18 20.34
N ASN A 92 -6.64 22.38 20.99
CA ASN A 92 -5.19 22.57 21.03
C ASN A 92 -4.53 21.51 20.14
N LEU A 93 -4.20 21.88 18.90
CA LEU A 93 -3.62 20.96 17.92
C LEU A 93 -2.21 20.55 18.33
N TRP A 94 -1.45 21.42 19.00
CA TRP A 94 -0.12 21.10 19.50
C TRP A 94 -0.14 19.98 20.54
N LYS A 95 -1.11 20.00 21.45
CA LYS A 95 -1.28 18.94 22.45
C LYS A 95 -1.58 17.60 21.79
N ILE A 96 -2.47 17.60 20.79
CA ILE A 96 -2.84 16.40 20.04
C ILE A 96 -1.62 15.84 19.29
N ALA A 97 -0.89 16.70 18.56
CA ALA A 97 0.29 16.32 17.80
C ALA A 97 1.43 15.77 18.70
N TYR A 98 1.57 16.32 19.91
CA TYR A 98 2.54 15.82 20.89
C TYR A 98 2.16 14.44 21.44
N THR A 99 0.86 14.15 21.58
CA THR A 99 0.36 12.88 22.14
C THR A 99 0.29 11.74 21.13
N GLU A 100 0.12 12.00 19.83
CA GLU A 100 0.01 10.94 18.81
C GLU A 100 1.34 10.23 18.46
N ARG A 101 2.49 10.80 18.86
CA ARG A 101 3.80 10.17 18.63
C ARG A 101 4.24 9.18 19.70
N ASN A 102 3.46 9.01 20.77
CA ASN A 102 3.65 8.00 21.82
C ASN A 102 2.70 6.83 21.60
#